data_AF-A0A1J3HAR0-F1
#
_entry.id   AF-A0A1J3HAR0-F1
#
_cell.length_a   1.000
_cell.length_b   1.000
_cell.length_c   1.000
_cell.angle_alpha   90.00
_cell.angle_beta   90.00
_cell.angle_gamma   90.00
#
_symmetry.space_group_name_H-M   'P 1'
#
loop_
_entity.id
_entity.type
_entity.pdbx_description
1 polymer ?
#
loop_
_entity_poly.entity_id
_entity_poly.type
_entity_poly.pdbx_seq_one_letter_code
_entity_poly.pdbx_strand_id
1 'polypeptide(L)'
;DYLIPGCVEITGCILSLIHARVGRPKMVTTSVVGAPLVVARSHRSPRCFASTANSDLLRSQLDRLHAEAESTRAKANSNRLRLLRLSEAAENLRKQAAVNVQTGKVKDARELLFQKKKVMQALDKAKARIELLDTLSSKLNEAISVKEAQLIGNISLDPEIDRDYASGGVHIVSPKLDSTKDEQENDPTGLDASTGIDFREVSSYESFLENVDQKLGRIEAELVTVVNVASLVLNHEDKPKNLKVQQTAEILEEIRSVRERIAHIICKEAANTS
;
A
#
# COMPACT_ATOMS: atom_id res chain seq x y z
N ASP A 1 7.25 -36.03 47.68
CA ASP A 1 6.00 -35.91 46.91
C ASP A 1 5.90 -34.57 46.23
N TYR A 2 6.09 -34.61 44.91
CA TYR A 2 5.99 -33.51 43.98
C TYR A 2 4.52 -33.21 43.68
N LEU A 3 4.11 -31.94 43.61
CA LEU A 3 3.23 -31.46 42.55
C LEU A 3 3.26 -29.93 42.44
N ILE A 4 3.71 -29.46 41.27
CA ILE A 4 3.64 -28.11 40.74
C ILE A 4 2.39 -28.03 39.85
N PRO A 5 1.56 -26.98 39.87
CA PRO A 5 0.62 -26.71 38.80
C PRO A 5 1.24 -25.72 37.81
N GLY A 6 1.64 -26.23 36.64
CA GLY A 6 2.02 -25.46 35.47
C GLY A 6 1.08 -25.76 34.29
N CYS A 7 0.85 -24.72 33.48
CA CYS A 7 0.57 -24.74 32.05
C CYS A 7 -0.59 -25.61 31.53
N VAL A 8 -1.70 -24.98 31.12
CA VAL A 8 -2.44 -25.38 29.90
C VAL A 8 -2.95 -24.11 29.20
N GLU A 9 -2.18 -23.65 28.21
CA GLU A 9 -2.65 -22.75 27.16
C GLU A 9 -3.45 -23.54 26.13
N ILE A 10 -4.71 -23.14 25.98
CA ILE A 10 -5.43 -22.92 24.72
C ILE A 10 -4.80 -23.60 23.50
N THR A 11 -5.16 -24.87 23.29
CA THR A 11 -4.99 -25.56 22.00
C THR A 11 -6.37 -25.86 21.45
N GLY A 12 -6.92 -24.94 20.66
CA GLY A 12 -8.22 -25.09 20.02
C GLY A 12 -8.23 -24.45 18.64
N CYS A 13 -8.58 -25.26 17.64
CA CYS A 13 -8.83 -24.90 16.23
C CYS A 13 -7.66 -24.91 15.25
N ILE A 14 -6.92 -26.02 15.20
CA ILE A 14 -6.42 -26.56 13.92
C ILE A 14 -6.79 -28.04 13.85
N LEU A 15 -8.01 -28.34 13.36
CA LEU A 15 -8.29 -29.58 12.62
C LEU A 15 -9.71 -29.51 12.03
N SER A 16 -9.82 -29.33 10.71
CA SER A 16 -10.82 -29.95 9.82
C SER A 16 -10.88 -29.19 8.50
N LEU A 17 -9.84 -29.39 7.68
CA LEU A 17 -9.98 -29.30 6.23
C LEU A 17 -9.72 -30.71 5.68
N ILE A 18 -10.57 -31.11 4.72
CA ILE A 18 -10.45 -32.20 3.74
C ILE A 18 -11.43 -33.38 3.93
N HIS A 19 -12.40 -33.42 3.00
CA HIS A 19 -13.03 -34.53 2.24
C HIS A 19 -14.47 -34.05 1.91
N ALA A 20 -15.03 -34.08 0.70
CA ALA A 20 -14.86 -34.88 -0.51
C ALA A 20 -15.55 -34.11 -1.68
N ARG A 21 -14.98 -34.00 -2.88
CA ARG A 21 -15.01 -34.96 -4.02
C ARG A 21 -16.28 -34.86 -4.91
N VAL A 22 -16.04 -34.34 -6.13
CA VAL A 22 -16.54 -34.82 -7.45
C VAL A 22 -18.05 -34.82 -7.75
N GLY A 23 -18.41 -34.06 -8.79
CA GLY A 23 -19.63 -34.24 -9.57
C GLY A 23 -19.66 -33.37 -10.84
N ARG A 24 -19.18 -33.91 -11.98
CA ARG A 24 -19.72 -33.62 -13.32
C ARG A 24 -20.65 -34.81 -13.69
N PRO A 25 -21.49 -34.81 -14.75
CA PRO A 25 -21.81 -33.78 -15.76
C PRO A 25 -23.33 -33.60 -15.99
N LYS A 26 -23.74 -32.64 -16.85
CA LYS A 26 -24.71 -32.89 -17.94
C LYS A 26 -24.72 -31.72 -18.94
N MET A 27 -24.32 -32.04 -20.17
CA MET A 27 -24.55 -31.21 -21.35
C MET A 27 -26.02 -31.30 -21.74
N VAL A 28 -26.65 -30.15 -21.97
CA VAL A 28 -27.89 -30.05 -22.74
C VAL A 28 -27.56 -29.20 -23.96
N THR A 29 -27.53 -29.86 -25.11
CA THR A 29 -27.50 -29.23 -26.43
C THR A 29 -28.92 -28.85 -26.83
N THR A 30 -29.23 -27.57 -26.90
CA THR A 30 -30.38 -27.06 -27.67
C THR A 30 -29.86 -26.15 -28.76
N SER A 31 -29.96 -26.67 -29.99
CA SER A 31 -29.86 -25.92 -31.23
C SER A 31 -30.93 -24.83 -31.27
N VAL A 32 -30.52 -23.57 -31.41
CA VAL A 32 -31.39 -22.52 -31.95
C VAL A 32 -30.60 -21.74 -33.01
N VAL A 33 -31.19 -21.77 -34.20
CA VAL A 33 -30.77 -21.12 -35.42
C VAL A 33 -30.99 -19.61 -35.33
N GLY A 34 -30.00 -18.83 -35.78
CA GLY A 34 -30.19 -17.59 -36.53
C GLY A 34 -30.64 -16.33 -35.80
N ALA A 35 -29.69 -15.43 -35.51
CA ALA A 35 -29.80 -13.98 -35.76
C ALA A 35 -28.42 -13.32 -35.54
N PRO A 36 -27.99 -12.36 -36.38
CA PRO A 36 -26.76 -11.62 -36.15
C PRO A 36 -26.99 -10.56 -35.07
N LEU A 37 -26.43 -10.77 -33.88
CA LEU A 37 -26.37 -9.75 -32.83
C LEU A 37 -25.21 -8.80 -33.15
N VAL A 38 -25.52 -7.55 -33.49
CA VAL A 38 -24.52 -6.47 -33.59
C VAL A 38 -23.98 -6.20 -32.18
N VAL A 39 -22.81 -6.75 -31.87
CA VAL A 39 -22.07 -6.40 -30.65
C VAL A 39 -21.36 -5.08 -30.93
N ALA A 40 -21.92 -3.98 -30.42
CA ALA A 40 -21.18 -2.75 -30.25
C ALA A 40 -20.02 -3.03 -29.29
N ARG A 41 -18.79 -3.09 -29.82
CA ARG A 41 -17.59 -3.12 -29.00
C ARG A 41 -17.43 -1.75 -28.34
N SER A 42 -17.94 -1.62 -27.13
CA SER A 42 -17.46 -0.59 -26.22
C SER A 42 -15.97 -0.84 -26.03
N HIS A 43 -15.15 0.00 -26.67
CA HIS A 43 -13.72 0.09 -26.42
C HIS A 43 -13.54 0.61 -24.99
N ARG A 44 -13.74 -0.26 -23.99
CA ARG A 44 -13.14 -0.04 -22.68
C ARG A 44 -11.64 -0.20 -22.89
N SER A 45 -10.98 0.93 -23.01
CA SER A 45 -9.54 1.05 -22.89
C SER A 45 -9.07 0.18 -21.72
N PRO A 46 -8.04 -0.66 -21.88
CA PRO A 46 -7.43 -1.35 -20.75
C PRO A 46 -6.90 -0.26 -19.82
N ARG A 47 -7.65 0.05 -18.76
CA ARG A 47 -7.15 0.87 -17.66
C ARG A 47 -5.88 0.18 -17.17
N CYS A 48 -4.76 0.89 -17.24
CA CYS A 48 -3.48 0.42 -16.73
C CYS A 48 -3.56 0.25 -15.21
N PHE A 49 -4.03 -0.90 -14.73
CA PHE A 49 -4.13 -1.24 -13.30
C PHE A 49 -2.77 -1.37 -12.59
N ALA A 50 -1.65 -1.23 -13.30
CA ALA A 50 -0.32 -1.42 -12.73
C ALA A 50 0.14 -0.25 -11.84
N SER A 51 -0.30 0.99 -12.11
CA SER A 51 0.08 2.17 -11.31
C SER A 51 -0.72 2.25 -10.00
N THR A 52 -2.03 1.95 -10.05
CA THR A 52 -2.92 1.98 -8.88
C THR A 52 -2.57 0.90 -7.85
N ALA A 53 -2.19 -0.30 -8.30
CA ALA A 53 -1.82 -1.39 -7.40
C ALA A 53 -0.61 -1.07 -6.50
N ASN A 54 0.34 -0.27 -7.00
CA ASN A 54 1.50 0.15 -6.21
C ASN A 54 1.13 1.25 -5.20
N SER A 55 0.26 2.18 -5.58
CA SER A 55 -0.27 3.22 -4.69
C SER A 55 -1.16 2.64 -3.58
N ASP A 56 -1.93 1.59 -3.87
CA ASP A 56 -2.78 0.92 -2.87
C ASP A 56 -1.95 0.09 -1.88
N LEU A 57 -0.88 -0.57 -2.34
CA LEU A 57 0.09 -1.21 -1.45
C LEU A 57 0.75 -0.19 -0.51
N LEU A 58 1.14 0.97 -1.04
CA LEU A 58 1.76 2.03 -0.25
C LEU A 58 0.81 2.60 0.79
N ARG A 59 -0.48 2.79 0.45
CA ARG A 59 -1.54 3.15 1.41
C ARG A 59 -1.69 2.12 2.52
N SER A 60 -1.78 0.83 2.17
CA SER A 60 -1.87 -0.24 3.15
C SER A 60 -0.67 -0.30 4.10
N GLN A 61 0.54 -0.08 3.59
CA GLN A 61 1.75 0.03 4.41
C GLN A 61 1.69 1.24 5.35
N LEU A 62 1.19 2.37 4.87
CA LEU A 62 1.06 3.59 5.67
C LEU A 62 0.02 3.43 6.78
N ASP A 63 -1.14 2.83 6.49
CA ASP A 63 -2.17 2.52 7.48
C ASP A 63 -1.63 1.62 8.59
N ARG A 64 -0.83 0.62 8.21
CA ARG A 64 -0.15 -0.24 9.18
C ARG A 64 0.81 0.55 10.07
N LEU A 65 1.62 1.44 9.50
CA LEU A 65 2.55 2.27 10.28
C LEU A 65 1.81 3.19 11.25
N HIS A 66 0.70 3.80 10.82
CA HIS A 66 -0.18 4.59 11.68
C HIS A 66 -0.74 3.76 12.85
N ALA A 67 -1.24 2.55 12.58
CA ALA A 67 -1.74 1.65 13.62
C ALA A 67 -0.64 1.26 14.62
N GLU A 68 0.59 1.00 14.15
CA GLU A 68 1.75 0.70 15.00
C GLU A 68 2.15 1.92 15.85
N ALA A 69 2.10 3.13 15.30
CA ALA A 69 2.37 4.38 16.01
C ALA A 69 1.33 4.64 17.11
N GLU A 70 0.04 4.49 16.82
CA GLU A 70 -1.04 4.62 17.81
C GLU A 70 -0.90 3.60 18.94
N SER A 71 -0.62 2.34 18.61
CA SER A 71 -0.38 1.28 19.61
C SER A 71 0.81 1.63 20.50
N THR A 72 1.90 2.16 19.93
CA THR A 72 3.11 2.56 20.66
C THR A 72 2.82 3.73 21.61
N ARG A 73 2.08 4.75 21.16
CA ARG A 73 1.69 5.88 21.97
C ARG A 73 0.76 5.48 23.12
N ALA A 74 -0.21 4.60 22.85
CA ALA A 74 -1.09 4.05 23.87
C ALA A 74 -0.31 3.27 24.96
N LYS A 75 0.69 2.46 24.54
CA LYS A 75 1.59 1.75 25.48
C LYS A 75 2.41 2.74 26.32
N ALA A 76 2.91 3.82 25.73
CA ALA A 76 3.64 4.85 26.47
C ALA A 76 2.74 5.52 27.52
N ASN A 77 1.52 5.88 27.14
CA ASN A 77 0.53 6.50 28.04
C ASN A 77 0.12 5.58 29.20
N SER A 78 -0.05 4.28 28.95
CA SER A 78 -0.28 3.30 30.02
C SER A 78 0.90 3.26 31.02
N ASN A 79 2.14 3.32 30.53
CA ASN A 79 3.31 3.38 31.40
C ASN A 79 3.42 4.70 32.16
N ARG A 80 3.03 5.84 31.57
CA ARG A 80 2.93 7.13 32.27
C ARG A 80 1.93 7.07 33.43
N LEU A 81 0.77 6.45 33.22
CA LEU A 81 -0.20 6.23 34.29
C LEU A 81 0.36 5.35 35.41
N ARG A 82 1.09 4.28 35.05
CA ARG A 82 1.79 3.44 36.04
C ARG A 82 2.85 4.22 36.81
N LEU A 83 3.60 5.10 36.12
CA LEU A 83 4.61 5.95 36.74
C LEU A 83 4.00 6.87 37.80
N LEU A 84 2.85 7.49 37.50
CA LEU A 84 2.12 8.32 38.46
C LEU A 84 1.72 7.52 39.71
N ARG A 85 1.09 6.35 39.54
CA ARG A 85 0.67 5.49 40.64
C ARG A 85 1.85 4.98 41.49
N LEU A 86 2.96 4.60 40.86
CA LEU A 86 4.16 4.16 41.57
C LEU A 86 4.80 5.31 42.36
N SER A 87 4.79 6.53 41.81
CA SER A 87 5.30 7.72 42.48
C SER A 87 4.48 8.04 43.73
N GLU A 88 3.16 7.99 43.61
CA GLU A 88 2.23 8.16 44.72
C GLU A 88 2.46 7.10 45.82
N ALA A 89 2.54 5.82 45.44
CA ALA A 89 2.81 4.73 46.39
C ALA A 89 4.16 4.90 47.12
N ALA A 90 5.20 5.33 46.41
CA ALA A 90 6.51 5.59 47.01
C ALA A 90 6.47 6.77 48.00
N GLU A 91 5.65 7.78 47.73
CA GLU A 91 5.45 8.91 48.64
C GLU A 91 4.67 8.48 49.89
N ASN A 92 3.62 7.67 49.74
CA ASN A 92 2.84 7.15 50.86
C ASN A 92 3.69 6.27 51.79
N LEU A 93 4.53 5.38 51.24
CA LEU A 93 5.48 4.60 52.03
C LEU A 93 6.47 5.49 52.78
N ARG A 94 6.94 6.58 52.15
CA ARG A 94 7.81 7.57 52.81
C ARG A 94 7.10 8.26 53.98
N LYS A 95 5.84 8.68 53.80
CA LYS A 95 5.04 9.32 54.85
C LYS A 95 4.82 8.38 56.03
N GLN A 96 4.45 7.12 55.78
CA GLN A 96 4.28 6.11 56.82
C GLN A 96 5.59 5.81 57.56
N ALA A 97 6.71 5.69 56.84
CA ALA A 97 8.01 5.48 57.45
C ALA A 97 8.38 6.65 58.38
N ALA A 98 8.10 7.90 57.98
CA ALA A 98 8.35 9.07 58.82
C ALA A 98 7.53 9.04 60.12
N VAL A 99 6.25 8.66 60.06
CA VAL A 99 5.39 8.50 61.25
C VAL A 99 5.93 7.39 62.17
N ASN A 100 6.38 6.26 61.61
CA ASN A 100 6.95 5.16 62.39
C ASN A 100 8.26 5.55 63.09
N VAL A 101 9.09 6.40 62.47
CA VAL A 101 10.29 6.94 63.12
C VAL A 101 9.90 7.83 64.31
N GLN A 102 8.93 8.74 64.13
CA GLN A 102 8.49 9.65 65.20
C GLN A 102 7.84 8.92 66.38
N THR A 103 7.17 7.80 66.11
CA THR A 103 6.52 6.96 67.15
C THR A 103 7.46 5.91 67.75
N GLY A 104 8.75 5.91 67.39
CA GLY A 104 9.76 4.99 67.94
C GLY A 104 9.76 3.58 67.31
N LYS A 105 8.92 3.31 66.32
CA LYS A 105 8.80 2.03 65.60
C LYS A 105 9.84 1.91 64.48
N VAL A 106 11.12 1.97 64.82
CA VAL A 106 12.21 2.03 63.85
C VAL A 106 12.31 0.78 62.96
N LYS A 107 11.99 -0.41 63.49
CA LYS A 107 12.01 -1.66 62.70
C LYS A 107 11.00 -1.60 61.55
N ASP A 108 9.77 -1.19 61.84
CA ASP A 108 8.69 -1.06 60.85
C ASP A 108 9.02 0.03 59.82
N ALA A 109 9.64 1.13 60.25
CA ALA A 109 10.10 2.17 59.34
C ALA A 109 11.15 1.65 58.34
N ARG A 110 12.08 0.79 58.78
CA ARG A 110 13.09 0.18 57.91
C ARG A 110 12.47 -0.73 56.86
N GLU A 111 11.47 -1.52 57.25
CA GLU A 111 10.74 -2.38 56.32
C GLU A 111 9.98 -1.55 55.27
N LEU A 112 9.28 -0.49 55.67
CA LEU A 112 8.60 0.41 54.73
C LEU A 112 9.58 1.07 53.74
N LEU A 113 10.77 1.45 54.20
CA LEU A 113 11.81 1.99 53.32
C LEU A 113 12.39 0.94 52.35
N PHE A 114 12.49 -0.32 52.78
CA PHE A 114 12.87 -1.42 51.91
C PHE A 114 11.82 -1.68 50.82
N GLN A 115 10.53 -1.65 51.17
CA GLN A 115 9.45 -1.74 50.18
C GLN A 115 9.44 -0.53 49.23
N LYS A 116 9.66 0.68 49.76
CA LYS A 116 9.80 1.89 48.93
C LYS A 116 10.93 1.75 47.91
N LYS A 117 12.07 1.16 48.29
CA LYS A 117 13.18 0.89 47.37
C LYS A 117 12.74 0.00 46.20
N LYS A 118 11.95 -1.05 46.44
CA LYS A 118 11.39 -1.90 45.37
C LYS A 118 10.43 -1.14 44.46
N VAL A 119 9.57 -0.31 45.03
CA VAL A 119 8.66 0.56 44.26
C VAL A 119 9.47 1.52 43.37
N MET A 120 10.53 2.12 43.91
CA MET A 120 11.42 3.00 43.14
C MET A 120 12.12 2.27 41.99
N GLN A 121 12.59 1.03 42.19
CA GLN A 121 13.13 0.23 41.09
C GLN A 121 12.10 -0.03 39.98
N ALA A 122 10.84 -0.28 40.35
CA ALA A 122 9.76 -0.44 39.37
C ALA A 122 9.44 0.88 38.64
N LEU A 123 9.58 2.01 39.33
CA LEU A 123 9.42 3.36 38.79
C LEU A 123 10.51 3.66 37.74
N ASP A 124 11.77 3.36 38.03
CA ASP A 124 12.88 3.54 37.09
C ASP A 124 12.72 2.67 35.83
N LYS A 125 12.26 1.42 36.00
CA LYS A 125 11.91 0.55 34.88
C LYS A 125 10.77 1.13 34.02
N ALA A 126 9.77 1.75 34.64
CA ALA A 126 8.68 2.39 33.92
C ALA A 126 9.17 3.62 33.13
N LYS A 127 10.08 4.45 33.70
CA LYS A 127 10.70 5.58 33.01
C LYS A 127 11.49 5.14 31.77
N ALA A 128 12.38 4.17 31.94
CA ALA A 128 13.18 3.64 30.84
C ALA A 128 12.30 3.09 29.70
N ARG A 129 11.16 2.46 30.05
CA ARG A 129 10.20 1.98 29.05
C ARG A 129 9.46 3.10 28.33
N ILE A 130 9.13 4.20 29.02
CA ILE A 130 8.52 5.38 28.40
C ILE A 130 9.49 5.99 27.39
N GLU A 131 10.76 6.19 27.79
CA GLU A 131 11.80 6.76 26.91
C GLU A 131 12.02 5.92 25.64
N LEU A 132 12.06 4.59 25.78
CA LEU A 132 12.17 3.68 24.64
C LEU A 132 10.95 3.79 23.71
N LEU A 133 9.73 3.82 24.27
CA LEU A 133 8.51 3.94 23.48
C LEU A 133 8.38 5.30 22.79
N ASP A 134 8.82 6.37 23.43
CA ASP A 134 8.84 7.71 22.83
C ASP A 134 9.83 7.78 21.66
N THR A 135 11.02 7.17 21.81
CA THR A 135 12.00 7.03 20.73
C THR A 135 11.45 6.18 19.57
N LEU A 136 10.73 5.10 19.88
CA LEU A 136 10.10 4.29 18.84
C LEU A 136 9.00 5.08 18.12
N SER A 137 8.19 5.85 18.86
CA SER A 137 7.14 6.68 18.28
C SER A 137 7.71 7.75 17.36
N SER A 138 8.85 8.37 17.70
CA SER A 138 9.49 9.34 16.80
C SER A 138 9.97 8.69 15.50
N LYS A 139 10.60 7.52 15.59
CA LYS A 139 11.03 6.75 14.40
C LYS A 139 9.86 6.29 13.53
N LEU A 140 8.74 5.89 14.14
CA LEU A 140 7.52 5.57 13.41
C LEU A 140 6.97 6.80 12.69
N ASN A 141 6.97 7.96 13.33
CA ASN A 141 6.55 9.21 12.70
C ASN A 141 7.47 9.58 11.51
N GLU A 142 8.78 9.42 11.63
CA GLU A 142 9.72 9.62 10.51
C GLU A 142 9.41 8.68 9.34
N ALA A 143 9.16 7.39 9.61
CA ALA A 143 8.80 6.42 8.59
C ALA A 143 7.46 6.73 7.92
N ILE A 144 6.47 7.18 8.70
CA ILE A 144 5.19 7.69 8.22
C ILE A 144 5.42 8.88 7.27
N SER A 145 6.19 9.89 7.69
CA SER A 145 6.48 11.06 6.85
C SER A 145 7.18 10.70 5.54
N VAL A 146 8.13 9.74 5.56
CA VAL A 146 8.79 9.25 4.33
C VAL A 146 7.79 8.56 3.40
N LYS A 147 6.89 7.74 3.95
CA LYS A 147 5.88 7.00 3.16
C LYS A 147 4.78 7.91 2.63
N GLU A 148 4.36 8.91 3.39
CA GLU A 148 3.43 9.97 2.95
C GLU A 148 4.03 10.78 1.80
N ALA A 149 5.30 11.17 1.90
CA ALA A 149 5.99 11.87 0.82
C ALA A 149 6.08 11.02 -0.46
N GLN A 150 6.34 9.71 -0.35
CA GLN A 150 6.30 8.78 -1.49
C GLN A 150 4.91 8.71 -2.11
N LEU A 151 3.86 8.68 -1.29
CA LEU A 151 2.48 8.60 -1.77
C LEU A 151 2.07 9.88 -2.50
N ILE A 152 2.41 11.05 -1.96
CA ILE A 152 2.20 12.35 -2.61
C ILE A 152 2.93 12.41 -3.96
N GLY A 153 4.19 11.95 -4.00
CA GLY A 153 4.97 11.89 -5.24
C GLY A 153 4.32 11.01 -6.31
N ASN A 154 3.80 9.84 -5.93
CA ASN A 154 3.12 8.94 -6.87
C ASN A 154 1.79 9.49 -7.39
N ILE A 155 1.03 10.21 -6.55
CA ILE A 155 -0.23 10.85 -6.97
C ILE A 155 0.05 12.05 -7.89
N SER A 156 1.12 12.81 -7.66
CA SER A 156 1.51 13.93 -8.54
C SER A 156 1.92 13.49 -9.96
N LEU A 157 2.27 12.21 -10.15
CA LEU A 157 2.63 11.64 -11.44
C LEU A 157 1.42 11.09 -12.22
N ASP A 158 0.22 11.16 -11.64
CA ASP A 158 -1.04 10.73 -12.25
C ASP A 158 -1.90 11.97 -12.60
N PRO A 159 -1.62 12.69 -13.69
CA PRO A 159 -2.55 13.68 -14.19
C PRO A 159 -3.75 12.94 -14.80
N GLU A 160 -4.81 12.71 -14.01
CA GLU A 160 -6.15 12.52 -14.57
C GLU A 160 -6.60 13.85 -15.21
N ILE A 161 -6.17 14.10 -16.45
CA ILE A 161 -6.86 15.01 -17.36
C ILE A 161 -7.80 14.15 -18.19
N ASP A 162 -8.98 13.85 -17.62
CA ASP A 162 -10.13 13.50 -18.44
C ASP A 162 -10.59 14.79 -19.13
N ARG A 163 -10.17 14.95 -20.39
CA ARG A 163 -10.39 16.17 -21.17
C ARG A 163 -11.73 16.14 -21.91
N ASP A 164 -12.75 15.46 -21.39
CA ASP A 164 -14.09 15.40 -21.99
C ASP A 164 -15.21 15.69 -20.96
N TYR A 165 -15.10 16.77 -20.19
CA TYR A 165 -16.28 17.45 -19.64
C TYR A 165 -16.18 18.94 -19.88
N ALA A 166 -16.90 19.39 -20.91
CA ALA A 166 -17.26 20.78 -21.04
C ALA A 166 -17.88 21.28 -19.73
N SER A 167 -17.34 22.40 -19.25
CA SER A 167 -18.02 23.37 -18.39
C SER A 167 -18.51 22.88 -17.01
N GLY A 168 -17.62 22.99 -16.03
CA GLY A 168 -17.98 23.06 -14.62
C GLY A 168 -17.00 23.94 -13.86
N GLY A 169 -16.75 25.17 -14.36
CA GLY A 169 -15.92 26.14 -13.64
C GLY A 169 -16.49 26.39 -12.25
N VAL A 170 -15.77 25.96 -11.21
CA VAL A 170 -16.12 26.26 -9.82
C VAL A 170 -15.87 27.75 -9.61
N HIS A 171 -16.90 28.56 -9.84
CA HIS A 171 -16.90 29.98 -9.54
C HIS A 171 -17.19 30.15 -8.04
N ILE A 172 -16.14 30.42 -7.25
CA ILE A 172 -16.29 30.82 -5.85
C ILE A 172 -16.94 32.21 -5.83
N VAL A 173 -18.25 32.24 -5.60
CA VAL A 173 -18.99 33.49 -5.38
C VAL A 173 -18.79 33.92 -3.92
N SER A 174 -17.95 34.91 -3.69
CA SER A 174 -18.01 35.68 -2.44
C SER A 174 -19.35 36.43 -2.39
N PRO A 175 -20.13 36.40 -1.29
CA PRO A 175 -21.37 37.15 -1.20
C PRO A 175 -21.08 38.65 -1.36
N LYS A 176 -21.54 39.25 -2.45
CA LYS A 176 -21.59 40.71 -2.56
C LYS A 176 -22.92 41.19 -2.02
N LEU A 177 -22.79 42.08 -1.04
CA LEU A 177 -23.84 42.90 -0.43
C LEU A 177 -24.61 43.69 -1.49
N ASP A 178 -25.94 43.66 -1.38
CA ASP A 178 -26.90 44.31 -2.29
C ASP A 178 -26.62 45.80 -2.50
N SER A 179 -26.67 46.24 -3.76
CA SER A 179 -27.23 47.54 -4.16
C SER A 179 -27.44 47.65 -5.68
N THR A 180 -28.69 47.46 -6.07
CA THR A 180 -29.50 48.27 -7.04
C THR A 180 -28.94 48.73 -8.39
N LYS A 181 -29.72 48.37 -9.43
CA LYS A 181 -30.01 48.99 -10.76
C LYS A 181 -29.31 48.39 -11.98
N ASP A 182 -30.08 47.67 -12.79
CA ASP A 182 -29.78 47.32 -14.18
C ASP A 182 -30.70 48.11 -15.14
N GLU A 183 -30.10 48.67 -16.20
CA GLU A 183 -30.76 48.94 -17.48
C GLU A 183 -30.02 48.14 -18.59
N GLN A 184 -30.79 47.25 -19.21
CA GLN A 184 -30.92 46.84 -20.62
C GLN A 184 -29.73 46.77 -21.63
N GLU A 185 -29.65 45.57 -22.27
CA GLU A 185 -29.29 45.18 -23.66
C GLU A 185 -27.95 45.59 -24.31
N ASN A 186 -27.26 44.60 -24.90
CA ASN A 186 -27.16 44.36 -26.35
C ASN A 186 -26.29 43.11 -26.67
N ASP A 187 -26.67 42.36 -27.71
CA ASP A 187 -26.08 41.13 -28.30
C ASP A 187 -25.32 41.45 -29.62
N PRO A 188 -24.93 40.51 -30.52
CA PRO A 188 -23.87 39.46 -30.58
C PRO A 188 -22.68 39.87 -31.50
N THR A 189 -21.52 39.20 -31.67
CA THR A 189 -21.26 37.94 -32.42
C THR A 189 -19.74 37.81 -32.65
N GLY A 190 -19.16 36.60 -32.76
CA GLY A 190 -17.83 36.41 -33.39
C GLY A 190 -17.02 35.18 -32.94
N LEU A 191 -17.37 34.01 -33.47
CA LEU A 191 -16.56 32.78 -33.47
C LEU A 191 -15.38 32.94 -34.44
N ASP A 192 -14.20 32.39 -34.11
CA ASP A 192 -13.41 31.60 -35.07
C ASP A 192 -12.31 30.77 -34.38
N ALA A 193 -12.19 29.54 -34.87
CA ALA A 193 -11.54 28.41 -34.23
C ALA A 193 -10.04 28.31 -34.55
N SER A 194 -9.28 27.90 -33.54
CA SER A 194 -7.99 27.21 -33.69
C SER A 194 -8.20 25.78 -34.17
N THR A 195 -7.44 25.35 -35.18
CA THR A 195 -7.03 23.94 -35.30
C THR A 195 -5.67 23.88 -35.99
N GLY A 196 -4.60 24.05 -35.20
CA GLY A 196 -3.26 23.60 -35.54
C GLY A 196 -2.89 22.50 -34.56
N ILE A 197 -2.84 21.24 -35.01
CA ILE A 197 -2.31 20.14 -34.21
C ILE A 197 -0.79 20.25 -34.27
N ASP A 198 -0.17 20.47 -33.10
CA ASP A 198 1.27 20.58 -32.91
C ASP A 198 1.92 19.20 -33.10
N PHE A 199 2.74 19.04 -34.13
CA PHE A 199 3.46 17.81 -34.49
C PHE A 199 4.55 17.40 -33.46
N ARG A 200 4.70 18.12 -32.34
CA ARG A 200 5.68 17.85 -31.29
C ARG A 200 5.34 16.66 -30.39
N GLU A 201 4.09 16.17 -30.43
CA GLU A 201 3.60 15.04 -29.63
C GLU A 201 3.91 13.66 -30.24
N VAL A 202 4.29 13.62 -31.53
CA VAL A 202 4.60 12.36 -32.23
C VAL A 202 5.96 11.79 -31.78
N SER A 203 6.93 12.65 -31.49
CA SER A 203 8.26 12.24 -31.01
C SER A 203 8.25 11.68 -29.58
N SER A 204 7.28 12.05 -28.73
CA SER A 204 7.18 11.53 -27.36
C SER A 204 6.57 10.13 -27.30
N TYR A 205 5.67 9.79 -28.24
CA TYR A 205 5.08 8.46 -28.33
C TYR A 205 6.06 7.42 -28.89
N GLU A 206 6.78 7.76 -29.95
CA GLU A 206 7.80 6.88 -30.53
C GLU A 206 8.95 6.61 -29.55
N SER A 207 9.49 7.65 -28.91
CA SER A 207 10.53 7.47 -27.89
C SER A 207 10.05 6.70 -26.66
N PHE A 208 8.76 6.79 -26.31
CA PHE A 208 8.16 5.94 -25.29
C PHE A 208 8.12 4.47 -25.73
N LEU A 209 7.68 4.18 -26.96
CA LEU A 209 7.65 2.84 -27.52
C LEU A 209 9.05 2.22 -27.63
N GLU A 210 10.05 2.99 -28.05
CA GLU A 210 11.46 2.57 -28.06
C GLU A 210 11.97 2.21 -26.66
N ASN A 211 11.64 3.01 -25.64
CA ASN A 211 12.01 2.70 -24.25
C ASN A 211 11.27 1.46 -23.71
N VAL A 212 10.02 1.22 -24.13
CA VAL A 212 9.29 -0.01 -23.79
C VAL A 212 9.92 -1.21 -24.48
N ASP A 213 10.23 -1.13 -25.79
CA ASP A 213 10.91 -2.20 -26.51
C ASP A 213 12.28 -2.52 -25.89
N GLN A 214 13.04 -1.49 -25.49
CA GLN A 214 14.32 -1.67 -24.83
C GLN A 214 14.19 -2.42 -23.49
N LYS A 215 13.18 -2.08 -22.67
CA LYS A 215 12.93 -2.77 -21.39
C LYS A 215 12.47 -4.21 -21.61
N LEU A 216 11.58 -4.44 -22.58
CA LEU A 216 11.15 -5.78 -22.95
C LEU A 216 12.31 -6.62 -23.50
N GLY A 217 13.22 -6.02 -24.27
CA GLY A 217 14.41 -6.70 -24.78
C GLY A 217 15.38 -7.14 -23.67
N ARG A 218 15.52 -6.35 -22.59
CA ARG A 218 16.29 -6.78 -21.41
C ARG A 218 15.65 -8.00 -20.74
N ILE A 219 14.33 -7.95 -20.52
CA ILE A 219 13.59 -9.08 -19.93
C ILE A 219 13.68 -10.31 -20.83
N GLU A 220 13.52 -10.15 -22.15
CA GLU A 220 13.65 -11.24 -23.11
C GLU A 220 15.03 -11.92 -23.02
N ALA A 221 16.11 -11.15 -22.95
CA ALA A 221 17.46 -11.69 -22.82
C ALA A 221 17.68 -12.47 -21.50
N GLU A 222 17.13 -11.97 -20.40
CA GLU A 222 17.16 -12.66 -19.10
C GLU A 222 16.37 -13.98 -19.15
N LEU A 223 15.16 -13.98 -19.73
CA LEU A 223 14.34 -15.18 -19.88
C LEU A 223 14.98 -16.20 -20.82
N VAL A 224 15.58 -15.77 -21.94
CA VAL A 224 16.37 -16.64 -22.82
C VAL A 224 17.52 -17.29 -22.05
N THR A 225 18.20 -16.52 -21.20
CA THR A 225 19.27 -17.07 -20.36
C THR A 225 18.74 -18.12 -19.40
N VAL A 226 17.62 -17.87 -18.73
CA VAL A 226 16.97 -18.84 -17.83
C VAL A 226 16.58 -20.12 -18.58
N VAL A 227 15.94 -20.01 -19.75
CA VAL A 227 15.55 -21.15 -20.58
C VAL A 227 16.77 -21.93 -21.07
N ASN A 228 17.85 -21.24 -21.46
CA ASN A 228 19.09 -21.86 -21.91
C ASN A 228 19.80 -22.60 -20.78
N VAL A 229 19.94 -21.98 -19.60
CA VAL A 229 20.51 -22.63 -18.42
C VAL A 229 19.68 -23.84 -18.01
N ALA A 230 18.35 -23.73 -18.01
CA ALA A 230 17.47 -24.86 -17.75
C ALA A 230 17.66 -25.99 -18.78
N SER A 231 18.00 -25.66 -20.03
CA SER A 231 18.30 -26.65 -21.07
C SER A 231 19.64 -27.37 -20.87
N LEU A 232 20.61 -26.73 -20.22
CA LEU A 232 21.92 -27.31 -19.91
C LEU A 232 21.90 -28.14 -18.63
N VAL A 233 21.07 -27.76 -17.66
CA VAL A 233 21.00 -28.39 -16.33
C VAL A 233 19.99 -29.54 -16.28
N LEU A 234 18.89 -29.45 -17.04
CA LEU A 234 17.88 -30.50 -17.10
C LEU A 234 18.20 -31.48 -18.22
N ASN A 235 18.14 -32.78 -17.93
CA ASN A 235 18.20 -33.82 -18.95
C ASN A 235 17.09 -33.58 -19.99
N HIS A 236 17.33 -33.95 -21.26
CA HIS A 236 16.41 -33.68 -22.37
C HIS A 236 14.98 -34.25 -22.16
N GLU A 237 14.84 -35.23 -21.27
CA GLU A 237 13.60 -35.91 -20.86
C GLU A 237 12.80 -35.20 -19.73
N ASP A 238 13.44 -34.28 -18.99
CA ASP A 238 12.86 -33.60 -17.82
C ASP A 238 12.53 -32.12 -18.10
N LYS A 239 13.09 -31.56 -19.17
CA LYS A 239 12.85 -30.19 -19.62
C LYS A 239 11.36 -29.86 -19.88
N PRO A 240 10.57 -30.68 -20.62
CA PRO A 240 9.16 -30.35 -20.87
C PRO A 240 8.23 -30.63 -19.67
N LYS A 241 8.69 -31.34 -18.63
CA LYS A 241 7.91 -31.64 -17.42
C LYS A 241 8.02 -30.56 -16.36
N ASN A 242 9.04 -29.70 -16.46
CA ASN A 242 9.22 -28.62 -15.51
C ASN A 242 8.25 -27.48 -15.85
N LEU A 243 7.11 -27.45 -15.15
CA LEU A 243 6.06 -26.45 -15.34
C LEU A 243 6.61 -25.01 -15.31
N LYS A 244 7.64 -24.73 -14.50
CA LYS A 244 8.24 -23.40 -14.44
C LYS A 244 9.00 -23.06 -15.72
N VAL A 245 9.73 -24.02 -16.30
CA VAL A 245 10.44 -23.81 -17.58
C VAL A 245 9.44 -23.63 -18.72
N GLN A 246 8.35 -24.41 -18.72
CA GLN A 246 7.28 -24.28 -19.71
C GLN A 246 6.60 -22.91 -19.64
N GLN A 247 6.22 -22.47 -18.44
CA GLN A 247 5.65 -21.14 -18.22
C GLN A 247 6.62 -20.03 -18.63
N THR A 248 7.92 -20.19 -18.34
CA THR A 248 8.94 -19.23 -18.74
C THR A 248 9.04 -19.12 -20.27
N ALA A 249 8.97 -20.25 -20.99
CA ALA A 249 8.98 -20.27 -22.45
C ALA A 249 7.72 -19.64 -23.06
N GLU A 250 6.54 -19.86 -22.45
CA GLU A 250 5.29 -19.24 -22.88
C GLU A 250 5.33 -17.71 -22.72
N ILE A 251 5.78 -17.23 -21.55
CA ILE A 251 5.96 -15.79 -21.30
C ILE A 251 6.98 -15.18 -22.27
N LEU A 252 8.04 -15.91 -22.60
CA LEU A 252 9.04 -15.46 -23.57
C LEU A 252 8.45 -15.24 -24.97
N GLU A 253 7.57 -16.13 -25.43
CA GLU A 253 6.87 -15.97 -26.72
C GLU A 253 5.89 -14.79 -26.70
N GLU A 254 5.17 -14.58 -25.60
CA GLU A 254 4.29 -13.41 -25.45
C GLU A 254 5.08 -12.10 -25.52
N ILE A 255 6.24 -12.03 -24.87
CA ILE A 255 7.12 -10.85 -24.91
C ILE A 255 7.60 -10.59 -26.33
N ARG A 256 8.05 -11.62 -27.06
CA ARG A 256 8.46 -11.49 -28.48
C ARG A 256 7.33 -10.96 -29.35
N SER A 257 6.13 -11.50 -29.18
CA SER A 257 4.94 -11.04 -29.90
C SER A 257 4.63 -9.56 -29.62
N VAL A 258 4.77 -9.11 -28.37
CA VAL A 258 4.59 -7.69 -28.02
C VAL A 258 5.66 -6.80 -28.65
N ARG A 259 6.93 -7.21 -28.60
CA ARG A 259 8.04 -6.46 -29.22
C ARG A 259 7.89 -6.35 -30.73
N GLU A 260 7.46 -7.43 -31.40
CA GLU A 260 7.17 -7.41 -32.84
C GLU A 260 6.04 -6.42 -33.18
N ARG A 261 4.99 -6.36 -32.35
CA ARG A 261 3.91 -5.38 -32.51
C ARG A 261 4.39 -3.95 -32.34
N ILE A 262 5.28 -3.70 -31.37
CA ILE A 262 5.88 -2.38 -31.17
C ILE A 262 6.73 -2.00 -32.37
N ALA A 263 7.60 -2.90 -32.84
CA ALA A 263 8.43 -2.68 -34.02
C ALA A 263 7.58 -2.37 -35.27
N HIS A 264 6.47 -3.08 -35.46
CA HIS A 264 5.54 -2.81 -36.56
C HIS A 264 4.90 -1.42 -36.45
N ILE A 265 4.63 -0.91 -35.25
CA ILE A 265 4.09 0.44 -35.05
C ILE A 265 5.16 1.48 -35.43
N ILE A 266 6.36 1.37 -34.85
CA ILE A 266 7.50 2.28 -35.10
C ILE A 266 7.85 2.32 -36.61
N CYS A 267 7.94 1.16 -37.27
CA CYS A 267 8.29 1.10 -38.69
C CYS A 267 7.17 1.58 -39.62
N LYS A 268 5.91 1.40 -39.25
CA LYS A 268 4.76 1.86 -40.06
C LYS A 268 4.64 3.39 -40.03
N GLU A 269 5.03 4.03 -38.94
CA GLU A 269 5.03 5.47 -38.80
C GLU A 269 6.17 6.13 -39.59
N ALA A 270 7.35 5.49 -39.62
CA ALA A 270 8.48 5.89 -40.47
C ALA A 270 8.17 5.83 -41.99
N ALA A 271 7.25 4.95 -42.41
CA ALA A 271 6.84 4.83 -43.82
C ALA A 271 5.78 5.85 -44.25
N ASN A 272 5.04 6.45 -43.31
CA ASN A 272 3.99 7.46 -43.59
C ASN A 272 4.54 8.90 -43.61
N THR A 273 5.82 9.08 -43.27
CA THR A 273 6.51 10.38 -43.17
C THR A 273 7.52 10.62 -44.31
N SER A 274 7.55 9.75 -45.32
CA SER A 274 8.30 9.91 -46.58
C SER A 274 7.38 10.06 -47.78
#